data_AF-A0A6G4P7P5-F1
#
_entry.id   AF-A0A6G4P7P5-F1
#
_cell.length_a   1.000
_cell.length_b   1.000
_cell.length_c   1.000
_cell.angle_alpha   90.00
_cell.angle_beta   90.00
_cell.angle_gamma   90.00
#
_symmetry.space_group_name_H-M   'P 1'
#
loop_
_entity.id
_entity.type
_entity.pdbx_description
1 polymer ?
#
loop_
_entity_poly.entity_id
_entity_poly.type
_entity_poly.pdbx_seq_one_letter_code
_entity_poly.pdbx_strand_id
1 'polypeptide(L)'
;TQTVDFTLGSQGLRHTPGDIIEICDNDYAGTMTGGRILSIDAASRTLTLDREVTLPETGAATVNLINGSGKPVSVAITAHPAPDRIQVSTLPDGVETYGVWG
;
A
#
# COMPACT_ATOMS: atom_id res chain seq x y z
N THR A 1 -17.40 -24.30 -1.53
CA THR A 1 -16.74 -23.71 -0.34
C THR A 1 -15.45 -23.10 -0.79
N GLN A 2 -15.24 -21.81 -0.53
CA GLN A 2 -13.96 -21.14 -0.81
C GLN A 2 -13.16 -21.14 0.50
N THR A 3 -11.89 -21.50 0.41
CA THR A 3 -10.98 -21.55 1.56
C THR A 3 -9.92 -20.48 1.38
N VAL A 4 -9.69 -19.67 2.40
CA VAL A 4 -8.66 -18.63 2.42
C VAL A 4 -7.68 -18.99 3.51
N ASP A 5 -6.41 -19.15 3.14
CA ASP A 5 -5.31 -19.32 4.09
C ASP A 5 -4.67 -17.96 4.36
N PHE A 6 -4.54 -17.59 5.64
CA PHE A 6 -3.85 -16.37 6.05
C PHE A 6 -2.62 -16.71 6.89
N THR A 7 -1.57 -15.91 6.73
CA THR A 7 -0.38 -15.97 7.59
C THR A 7 -0.26 -14.63 8.31
N LEU A 8 -0.14 -14.68 9.64
CA LEU A 8 0.05 -13.48 10.46
C LEU A 8 1.50 -13.00 10.33
N GLY A 9 1.70 -11.69 10.09
CA GLY A 9 3.02 -11.06 10.24
C GLY A 9 3.50 -11.12 11.69
N SER A 10 4.80 -10.91 11.93
CA SER A 10 5.49 -11.04 13.23
C SER A 10 4.98 -10.13 14.37
N GLN A 11 3.95 -9.32 14.13
CA GLN A 11 3.31 -8.46 15.13
C GLN A 11 2.09 -9.18 15.71
N GLY A 12 2.35 -9.95 16.76
CA GLY A 12 1.39 -10.85 17.41
C GLY A 12 0.22 -10.14 18.10
N LEU A 13 -0.84 -9.83 17.34
CA LEU A 13 -2.18 -9.81 17.93
C LEU A 13 -2.64 -11.26 18.13
N ARG A 14 -2.71 -11.70 19.39
CA ARG A 14 -3.40 -12.93 19.76
C ARG A 14 -4.89 -12.67 19.63
N HIS A 15 -5.50 -13.07 18.53
CA HIS A 15 -6.95 -13.03 18.42
C HIS A 15 -7.56 -14.09 19.33
N THR A 16 -8.63 -13.74 20.03
CA THR A 16 -9.45 -14.67 20.83
C THR A 16 -10.53 -15.30 19.93
N PRO A 17 -10.96 -16.55 20.20
CA PRO A 17 -12.16 -17.07 19.57
C PRO A 17 -13.36 -16.12 19.83
N GLY A 18 -13.92 -15.56 18.75
CA GLY A 18 -14.97 -14.52 18.82
C GLY A 18 -14.53 -13.15 18.29
N ASP A 19 -13.24 -12.95 18.03
CA ASP A 19 -12.74 -11.73 17.39
C ASP A 19 -13.22 -11.63 15.94
N ILE A 20 -13.63 -10.43 15.54
CA ILE A 20 -13.99 -10.11 14.15
C ILE A 20 -12.72 -9.66 13.44
N ILE A 21 -12.35 -10.37 12.38
CA ILE A 21 -11.26 -9.99 11.48
C ILE A 21 -11.89 -9.30 10.27
N GLU A 22 -11.55 -8.03 10.07
CA GLU A 22 -11.91 -7.32 8.85
C GLU A 22 -10.91 -7.70 7.74
N ILE A 23 -11.44 -8.30 6.68
CA ILE A 23 -10.69 -8.56 5.45
C ILE A 23 -11.21 -7.58 4.41
N CYS A 24 -10.39 -6.59 4.05
CA CYS A 24 -10.67 -5.76 2.89
C CYS A 24 -10.33 -6.55 1.63
N ASP A 25 -11.32 -7.28 1.11
CA ASP A 25 -11.20 -7.94 -0.18
C ASP A 25 -11.36 -6.90 -1.30
N ASN A 26 -10.30 -6.74 -2.11
CA ASN A 26 -10.28 -5.83 -3.25
C ASN A 26 -11.34 -6.17 -4.30
N ASP A 27 -11.74 -7.45 -4.40
CA ASP A 27 -12.68 -7.93 -5.41
C ASP A 27 -14.15 -7.65 -5.01
N TYR A 28 -14.42 -7.40 -3.73
CA TYR A 28 -15.76 -7.05 -3.22
C TYR A 28 -15.96 -5.54 -3.04
N ALA A 29 -14.89 -4.78 -2.76
CA ALA A 29 -14.96 -3.34 -2.45
C ALA A 29 -15.10 -2.41 -3.69
N GLY A 30 -14.93 -2.93 -4.91
CA GLY A 30 -14.92 -2.14 -6.15
C GLY A 30 -13.82 -1.07 -6.20
N THR A 31 -12.88 -1.12 -5.25
CA THR A 31 -11.80 -0.15 -5.06
C THR A 31 -10.57 -0.93 -4.58
N MET A 32 -9.44 -0.79 -5.29
CA MET A 32 -8.21 -1.52 -4.96
C MET A 32 -7.60 -0.98 -3.67
N THR A 33 -7.73 -1.70 -2.55
CA THR A 33 -7.29 -1.32 -1.19
C THR A 33 -5.76 -1.31 -1.00
N GLY A 34 -4.98 -1.31 -2.08
CA GLY A 34 -3.52 -1.24 -2.04
C GLY A 34 -2.76 -2.47 -2.51
N GLY A 35 -1.44 -2.47 -2.27
CA GLY A 35 -0.48 -3.47 -2.74
C GLY A 35 0.88 -3.41 -2.02
N ARG A 36 1.93 -3.90 -2.70
CA ARG A 36 3.30 -3.96 -2.19
C ARG A 36 4.26 -3.06 -2.99
N ILE A 37 5.20 -2.44 -2.30
CA ILE A 37 6.30 -1.70 -2.92
C ILE A 37 7.38 -2.71 -3.32
N LEU A 38 7.72 -2.84 -4.60
CA LEU A 38 8.75 -3.76 -5.08
C LEU A 38 10.16 -3.16 -5.04
N SER A 39 10.29 -1.84 -5.17
CA SER A 39 11.56 -1.14 -5.01
C SER A 39 11.36 0.35 -4.73
N ILE A 40 12.37 0.95 -4.11
CA ILE A 40 12.40 2.37 -3.74
C ILE A 40 13.66 3.00 -4.33
N ASP A 41 13.49 4.00 -5.20
CA ASP A 41 14.55 4.94 -5.54
C ASP A 41 14.40 6.19 -4.67
N ALA A 42 15.24 6.29 -3.65
CA ALA A 42 15.20 7.40 -2.70
C ALA A 42 15.65 8.73 -3.31
N ALA A 43 16.52 8.72 -4.33
CA ALA A 43 17.03 9.94 -4.95
C ALA A 43 15.95 10.64 -5.76
N SER A 44 15.15 9.87 -6.50
CA SER A 44 14.02 10.40 -7.28
C SER A 44 12.68 10.34 -6.55
N ARG A 45 12.61 9.71 -5.37
CA ARG A 45 11.38 9.37 -4.63
C ARG A 45 10.41 8.57 -5.50
N THR A 46 10.94 7.66 -6.30
CA THR A 46 10.15 6.78 -7.16
C THR A 46 9.90 5.45 -6.45
N LEU A 47 8.64 5.05 -6.36
CA LEU A 47 8.21 3.74 -5.89
C LEU A 47 7.82 2.89 -7.11
N THR A 48 8.33 1.66 -7.16
CA THR A 48 7.80 0.62 -8.08
C THR A 48 6.81 -0.22 -7.28
N LEU A 49 5.61 -0.39 -7.82
CA LEU A 49 4.49 -1.08 -7.19
C LEU A 49 4.36 -2.50 -7.75
N ASP A 50 3.70 -3.38 -7.02
CA ASP A 50 3.45 -4.77 -7.41
C ASP A 50 2.42 -4.93 -8.55
N ARG A 51 1.78 -3.83 -8.95
CA ARG A 51 0.84 -3.77 -10.06
C ARG A 51 0.75 -2.36 -10.62
N GLU A 52 0.14 -2.26 -11.80
CA GLU A 52 -0.18 -0.99 -12.42
C GLU A 52 -1.26 -0.25 -11.64
N VAL A 53 -1.17 1.08 -11.64
CA VAL A 53 -2.16 1.98 -11.06
C VAL A 53 -2.65 2.96 -12.11
N THR A 54 -3.90 3.37 -12.01
CA THR A 54 -4.46 4.46 -12.82
C THR A 54 -4.68 5.65 -11.91
N LEU A 55 -4.14 6.81 -12.30
CA LEU A 55 -4.36 8.06 -11.57
C LEU A 55 -5.54 8.83 -12.17
N PRO A 56 -6.24 9.67 -11.39
CA PRO A 56 -7.21 10.60 -11.92
C PRO A 56 -6.59 11.49 -13.01
N GLU A 57 -7.28 11.66 -14.14
CA GLU A 57 -6.85 12.55 -15.22
C GLU A 57 -6.80 14.03 -14.79
N THR A 58 -7.57 14.37 -13.76
CA THR A 58 -7.66 15.72 -13.18
C THR A 58 -7.73 15.66 -11.67
N GLY A 59 -7.10 16.64 -10.99
CA GLY A 59 -7.08 16.74 -9.53
C GLY A 59 -5.76 16.29 -8.91
N ALA A 60 -5.66 16.42 -7.58
CA ALA A 60 -4.49 15.97 -6.84
C ALA A 60 -4.65 14.48 -6.49
N ALA A 61 -3.67 13.66 -6.87
CA ALA A 61 -3.59 12.26 -6.48
C ALA A 61 -2.72 12.08 -5.23
N THR A 62 -3.14 11.22 -4.31
CA THR A 62 -2.38 10.83 -3.13
C THR A 62 -2.26 9.31 -3.05
N VAL A 63 -1.27 8.83 -2.29
CA VAL A 63 -1.10 7.42 -1.93
C VAL A 63 -0.84 7.34 -0.43
N ASN A 64 -1.41 6.35 0.25
CA ASN A 64 -1.05 6.06 1.64
C ASN A 64 0.09 5.04 1.67
N LEU A 65 1.07 5.32 2.52
CA LEU A 65 2.22 4.45 2.77
C LEU A 65 2.24 4.10 4.26
N ILE A 66 2.58 2.86 4.58
CA ILE A 66 2.81 2.47 5.98
C ILE A 66 4.25 2.84 6.35
N ASN A 67 4.41 3.68 7.38
CA ASN A 67 5.71 4.09 7.90
C ASN A 67 6.30 3.05 8.86
N GLY A 68 7.52 3.28 9.36
CA GLY A 68 8.21 2.37 10.28
C GLY A 68 7.52 2.15 11.63
N SER A 69 6.51 2.95 12.00
CA SER A 69 5.68 2.74 13.20
C SER A 69 4.37 2.00 12.91
N GLY A 70 4.17 1.52 11.68
CA GLY A 70 2.95 0.83 11.27
C GLY A 70 1.76 1.76 11.02
N LYS A 71 1.98 3.08 10.94
CA LYS A 71 0.92 4.07 10.72
C LYS A 71 0.80 4.44 9.23
N PRO A 72 -0.42 4.54 8.68
CA PRO A 72 -0.62 5.09 7.33
C PRO A 72 -0.29 6.59 7.29
N VAL A 73 0.44 6.97 6.25
CA VAL A 73 0.79 8.35 5.92
C VAL A 73 0.39 8.63 4.49
N SER A 74 -0.53 9.58 4.27
CA SER A 74 -0.92 10.01 2.94
C SER A 74 0.08 11.00 2.37
N VAL A 75 0.62 10.72 1.18
CA VAL A 75 1.58 11.56 0.47
C VAL A 75 1.08 11.89 -0.92
N ALA A 76 1.35 13.10 -1.40
CA ALA A 76 0.97 13.49 -2.75
C ALA A 76 1.83 12.77 -3.80
N ILE A 77 1.19 12.32 -4.87
CA ILE A 77 1.85 11.78 -6.07
C ILE A 77 2.21 12.97 -6.97
N THR A 78 3.50 13.10 -7.30
CA THR A 78 4.02 14.21 -8.10
C THR A 78 4.22 13.84 -9.57
N ALA A 79 4.38 12.55 -9.89
CA ALA A 79 4.44 12.04 -11.26
C ALA A 79 4.08 10.55 -11.33
N HIS A 80 3.73 10.09 -12.54
CA HIS A 80 3.42 8.69 -12.86
C HIS A 80 4.25 8.25 -14.07
N PRO A 81 5.58 8.03 -13.90
CA PRO A 81 6.50 7.78 -15.00
C PRO A 81 6.30 6.44 -15.74
N ALA A 82 5.60 5.48 -15.14
CA ALA A 82 5.21 4.22 -15.78
C ALA A 82 3.93 3.70 -15.09
N PRO A 83 3.17 2.77 -15.72
CA PRO A 83 1.94 2.23 -15.14
C PRO A 83 2.10 1.72 -13.70
N ASP A 84 3.24 1.11 -13.39
CA ASP A 84 3.62 0.54 -12.08
C ASP A 84 4.54 1.44 -11.24
N ARG A 85 4.80 2.69 -11.66
CA ARG A 85 5.76 3.58 -10.97
C ARG A 85 5.17 4.93 -10.66
N ILE A 86 5.23 5.33 -9.40
CA ILE A 86 4.80 6.65 -8.92
C ILE A 86 5.98 7.40 -8.31
N GLN A 87 6.01 8.72 -8.48
CA GLN A 87 6.87 9.62 -7.72
C GLN A 87 6.06 10.29 -6.61
N VAL A 88 6.63 10.33 -5.41
CA VAL A 88 5.96 10.92 -4.25
C VAL A 88 6.66 12.19 -3.78
N SER A 89 5.87 13.09 -3.21
CA SER A 89 6.34 14.35 -2.63
C SER A 89 7.37 14.14 -1.51
N THR A 90 7.19 13.12 -0.68
CA THR A 90 8.11 12.75 0.42
C THR A 90 8.07 11.24 0.62
N LEU A 91 9.21 10.64 0.99
CA LEU A 91 9.26 9.27 1.49
C LEU A 91 9.16 9.30 3.02
N PRO A 92 8.07 8.77 3.63
CA PRO A 92 7.97 8.69 5.08
C PRO A 92 9.06 7.81 5.68
N ASP A 93 9.50 8.12 6.90
CA ASP A 93 10.51 7.34 7.60
C ASP A 93 10.07 5.87 7.79
N GLY A 94 10.97 4.95 7.48
CA GLY A 94 10.72 3.52 7.61
C GLY A 94 9.81 2.91 6.53
N VAL A 95 9.51 3.64 5.44
CA VAL A 95 8.99 2.99 4.24
C VAL A 95 10.06 2.06 3.65
N GLU A 96 9.68 0.84 3.29
CA GLU A 96 10.61 -0.19 2.87
C GLU A 96 10.08 -1.02 1.71
N THR A 97 10.98 -1.80 1.09
CA THR A 97 10.60 -2.77 0.07
C THR A 97 9.71 -3.85 0.70
N TYR A 98 8.68 -4.27 -0.02
CA TYR A 98 7.54 -5.06 0.43
C TYR A 98 6.63 -4.38 1.48
N GLY A 99 6.86 -3.10 1.76
CA GLY A 99 5.92 -2.24 2.48
C GLY A 99 4.58 -2.10 1.77
N VAL A 100 3.54 -1.72 2.51
CA VAL A 100 2.18 -1.57 2.00
C VAL A 100 1.97 -0.16 1.44
N TRP A 101 1.34 -0.08 0.28
CA TRP A 101 0.78 1.14 -0.30
C TRP A 101 -0.72 0.96 -0.53
N GLY A 102 -1.52 2.04 -0.53
CA GLY A 102 -2.96 2.00 -0.84
C GLY A 102 -3.66 3.35 -0.74
#